data_AF-A0A173QTA8-F1
#
_entry.id   AF-A0A173QTA8-F1
#
_cell.length_a   1.000
_cell.length_b   1.000
_cell.length_c   1.000
_cell.angle_alpha   90.00
_cell.angle_beta   90.00
_cell.angle_gamma   90.00
#
_symmetry.space_group_name_H-M   'P 1'
#
loop_
_entity.id
_entity.type
_entity.pdbx_description
1 polymer ?
#
loop_
_entity_poly.entity_id
_entity_poly.type
_entity_poly.pdbx_seq_one_letter_code
_entity_poly.pdbx_strand_id
1 'polypeptide(L)'
;MPEWAFAIPDAENTVRIMQEAPCLIAVLNTNRHTPFASIENEKRIVEICDSLSIGAAIENMILTATGYGLGTLWIANTCFAYNELMDFIGTASQLTGIVAVGFAYEAPAKRPRKPLEEIVEYR
;
A
#
# COMPACT_ATOMS: atom_id res chain seq x y z
N MET A 1 12.57 -2.35 12.34
CA MET A 1 11.36 -2.56 13.18
C MET A 1 11.43 -3.93 13.84
N PRO A 2 11.99 -4.06 15.06
CA PRO A 2 12.23 -5.37 15.68
C PRO A 2 10.95 -6.18 15.96
N GLU A 3 9.86 -5.52 16.33
CA GLU A 3 8.57 -6.16 16.60
C GLU A 3 7.97 -6.85 15.37
N TRP A 4 8.37 -6.43 14.16
CA TRP A 4 7.81 -6.92 12.89
C TRP A 4 8.75 -7.89 12.18
N ALA A 5 9.77 -8.41 12.86
CA ALA A 5 10.70 -9.37 12.28
C ALA A 5 10.01 -10.61 11.66
N PHE A 6 8.86 -11.01 12.21
CA PHE A 6 8.05 -12.12 11.67
C PHE A 6 7.52 -11.86 10.24
N ALA A 7 7.45 -10.61 9.80
CA ALA A 7 6.97 -10.22 8.47
C ALA A 7 8.11 -10.03 7.45
N ILE A 8 9.37 -10.29 7.81
CA ILE A 8 10.50 -10.25 6.87
C ILE A 8 10.29 -11.18 5.65
N PRO A 9 9.83 -12.44 5.80
CA PRO A 9 9.60 -13.30 4.63
C PRO A 9 8.54 -12.76 3.67
N ASP A 10 7.53 -12.05 4.19
CA ASP A 10 6.52 -11.38 3.37
C ASP A 10 7.12 -10.20 2.58
N ALA A 11 8.00 -9.42 3.21
CA ALA A 11 8.74 -8.35 2.55
C ALA A 11 9.68 -8.90 1.46
N GLU A 12 10.38 -10.01 1.69
CA GLU A 12 11.22 -10.67 0.68
C GLU A 12 10.39 -11.13 -0.53
N ASN A 13 9.22 -11.73 -0.29
CA ASN A 13 8.29 -12.10 -1.37
C ASN A 13 7.79 -10.86 -2.14
N THR A 14 7.55 -9.76 -1.45
CA THR A 14 7.18 -8.48 -2.07
C THR A 14 8.27 -7.95 -2.98
N VAL A 15 9.55 -8.02 -2.56
CA VAL A 15 10.69 -7.64 -3.41
C VAL A 15 10.72 -8.48 -4.69
N ARG A 16 10.52 -9.80 -4.59
CA ARG A 16 10.43 -10.67 -5.78
C ARG A 16 9.34 -10.20 -6.74
N ILE A 17 8.15 -9.92 -6.22
CA ILE A 17 7.02 -9.44 -7.03
C ILE A 17 7.35 -8.08 -7.68
N MET A 18 7.99 -7.17 -6.94
CA MET A 18 8.39 -5.88 -7.49
C MET A 18 9.42 -6.00 -8.63
N GLN A 19 10.30 -7.00 -8.57
CA GLN A 19 11.28 -7.28 -9.63
C GLN A 19 10.65 -7.90 -10.89
N GLU A 20 9.59 -8.70 -10.71
CA GLU A 20 8.87 -9.36 -11.81
C GLU A 20 7.82 -8.45 -12.45
N ALA A 21 7.27 -7.49 -11.70
CA ALA A 21 6.22 -6.60 -12.18
C ALA A 21 6.74 -5.67 -13.29
N PRO A 22 6.06 -5.58 -14.45
CA PRO A 22 6.47 -4.70 -15.54
C PRO A 22 6.26 -3.21 -15.21
N CYS A 23 5.44 -2.88 -14.21
CA CYS A 23 5.18 -1.52 -13.78
C CYS A 23 5.03 -1.44 -12.26
N LEU A 24 5.68 -0.44 -11.66
CA LEU A 24 5.54 -0.07 -10.26
C LEU A 24 5.10 1.39 -10.18
N ILE A 25 4.02 1.64 -9.45
CA ILE A 25 3.49 2.99 -9.24
C ILE A 25 3.69 3.35 -7.77
N ALA A 26 4.61 4.28 -7.49
CA ALA A 26 4.75 4.85 -6.15
C ALA A 26 3.60 5.82 -5.88
N VAL A 27 2.91 5.65 -4.75
CA VAL A 27 1.81 6.50 -4.32
C VAL A 27 2.28 7.38 -3.17
N LEU A 28 2.16 8.70 -3.34
CA LEU A 28 2.73 9.70 -2.45
C LEU A 28 1.64 10.59 -1.88
N ASN A 29 1.66 10.81 -0.56
CA ASN A 29 0.93 11.88 0.09
C ASN A 29 1.78 13.16 0.08
N THR A 30 1.39 14.12 -0.76
CA THR A 30 2.09 15.40 -0.93
C THR A 30 1.90 16.37 0.24
N ASN A 31 0.94 16.11 1.14
CA ASN A 31 0.67 16.92 2.32
C ASN A 31 1.55 16.54 3.52
N ARG A 32 2.41 15.52 3.36
CA ARG A 32 3.23 14.93 4.43
C ARG A 32 4.66 14.69 3.97
N HIS A 33 5.55 14.55 4.95
CA HIS A 33 6.98 14.29 4.72
C HIS A 33 7.38 12.86 5.08
N THR A 34 7.32 12.50 6.36
CA THR A 34 7.74 11.18 6.85
C THR A 34 6.75 10.65 7.89
N PRO A 35 6.42 9.34 7.87
CA PRO A 35 5.58 8.72 8.89
C PRO A 35 6.27 8.57 10.24
N PHE A 36 7.59 8.83 10.32
CA PHE A 36 8.38 8.66 11.55
C PHE A 36 8.44 9.92 12.42
N ALA A 37 7.95 11.06 11.92
CA ALA A 37 7.91 12.30 12.68
C ALA A 37 6.75 12.30 13.69
N SER A 38 6.91 13.03 14.79
CA SER A 38 5.78 13.36 15.66
C SER A 38 4.77 14.23 14.90
N ILE A 39 3.49 14.07 15.24
CA ILE A 39 2.40 14.78 14.56
C ILE A 39 1.40 15.30 15.60
N GLU A 40 0.99 16.55 15.43
CA GLU A 40 -0.02 17.23 16.25
C GLU A 40 -1.42 16.63 16.00
N ASN A 41 -2.33 16.82 16.95
CA ASN A 41 -3.64 16.17 16.91
C ASN A 41 -4.47 16.59 15.68
N GLU A 42 -4.60 17.88 15.35
CA GLU A 42 -5.37 18.28 14.16
C GLU A 42 -4.71 17.77 12.87
N LYS A 43 -3.37 17.81 12.83
CA LYS A 43 -2.62 17.27 11.69
C LYS A 43 -2.84 15.77 11.55
N ARG A 44 -2.94 15.01 12.63
CA ARG A 44 -3.25 13.58 12.56
C ARG A 44 -4.63 13.30 11.98
N ILE A 45 -5.63 14.12 12.31
CA ILE A 45 -6.97 14.01 11.70
C ILE A 45 -6.87 14.20 10.19
N VAL A 46 -6.12 15.20 9.73
CA VAL A 46 -5.90 15.42 8.29
C VAL A 46 -5.17 14.24 7.64
N GLU A 47 -4.15 13.68 8.27
CA GLU A 47 -3.43 12.50 7.75
C GLU A 47 -4.33 11.26 7.61
N ILE A 48 -5.27 11.07 8.53
CA ILE A 48 -6.28 10.01 8.43
C ILE A 48 -7.19 10.25 7.21
N CYS A 49 -7.67 11.47 7.01
CA CYS A 49 -8.49 11.84 5.85
C CYS A 49 -7.73 11.67 4.53
N ASP A 50 -6.46 12.08 4.48
CA ASP A 50 -5.59 11.86 3.33
C ASP A 50 -5.47 10.35 3.04
N SER A 51 -5.22 9.53 4.07
CA SER A 51 -5.07 8.08 3.92
C SER A 51 -6.33 7.40 3.39
N LEU A 52 -7.51 7.82 3.83
CA LEU A 52 -8.80 7.33 3.31
C LEU A 52 -8.97 7.69 1.82
N SER A 53 -8.65 8.94 1.47
CA SER A 53 -8.75 9.45 0.10
C SER A 53 -7.79 8.72 -0.84
N ILE A 54 -6.56 8.48 -0.38
CA ILE A 54 -5.54 7.73 -1.12
C ILE A 54 -5.95 6.26 -1.27
N GLY A 55 -6.46 5.63 -0.22
CA GLY A 55 -6.98 4.26 -0.29
C GLY A 55 -8.09 4.11 -1.33
N ALA A 56 -9.04 5.06 -1.37
CA ALA A 56 -10.09 5.08 -2.39
C ALA A 56 -9.53 5.24 -3.81
N ALA A 57 -8.51 6.08 -4.00
CA ALA A 57 -7.86 6.25 -5.30
C ALA A 57 -7.13 4.97 -5.75
N ILE A 58 -6.39 4.31 -4.84
CA ILE A 58 -5.69 3.05 -5.12
C ILE A 58 -6.69 1.95 -5.48
N GLU A 59 -7.78 1.82 -4.73
CA GLU A 59 -8.82 0.82 -5.02
C GLU A 59 -9.43 1.05 -6.42
N ASN A 60 -9.73 2.29 -6.79
CA ASN A 60 -10.21 2.61 -8.14
C ASN A 60 -9.20 2.25 -9.23
N MET A 61 -7.90 2.46 -9.00
CA MET A 61 -6.85 2.02 -9.92
C MET A 61 -6.83 0.50 -10.08
N ILE A 62 -6.94 -0.24 -8.97
CA ILE A 62 -6.96 -1.71 -8.96
C ILE A 62 -8.17 -2.27 -9.70
N LEU A 63 -9.36 -1.72 -9.45
CA LEU A 63 -10.60 -2.13 -10.14
C LEU A 63 -10.53 -1.83 -11.64
N THR A 64 -9.94 -0.69 -12.01
CA THR A 64 -9.73 -0.31 -13.42
C THR A 64 -8.74 -1.24 -14.11
N ALA A 65 -7.60 -1.54 -13.46
CA ALA A 65 -6.60 -2.49 -13.98
C ALA A 65 -7.22 -3.89 -14.16
N THR A 66 -8.02 -4.34 -13.20
CA THR A 66 -8.78 -5.59 -13.30
C THR A 66 -9.74 -5.57 -14.51
N GLY A 67 -10.43 -4.44 -14.74
CA GLY A 67 -11.29 -4.25 -15.91
C GLY A 67 -10.55 -4.34 -17.26
N TYR A 68 -9.24 -4.05 -17.28
CA TYR A 68 -8.36 -4.24 -18.43
C TYR A 68 -7.72 -5.63 -18.50
N GLY A 69 -8.06 -6.55 -17.60
CA GLY A 69 -7.47 -7.90 -17.54
C GLY A 69 -6.05 -7.94 -16.95
N LEU A 70 -5.65 -6.90 -16.22
CA LEU A 70 -4.37 -6.84 -15.51
C LEU A 70 -4.53 -7.34 -14.07
N GLY A 71 -3.47 -7.92 -13.54
CA GLY A 71 -3.29 -8.19 -12.11
C GLY A 71 -2.58 -7.02 -11.42
N THR A 72 -2.86 -6.86 -10.13
CA THR A 72 -2.23 -5.84 -9.29
C THR A 72 -1.90 -6.36 -7.90
N LEU A 73 -0.87 -5.82 -7.27
CA LEU A 73 -0.59 -5.96 -5.84
C LEU A 73 -0.44 -4.58 -5.20
N TRP A 74 -1.27 -4.29 -4.20
CA TRP A 74 -1.08 -3.11 -3.33
C TRP A 74 -0.12 -3.46 -2.20
N ILE A 75 1.01 -2.73 -2.16
CA ILE A 75 2.14 -2.95 -1.27
C ILE A 75 2.20 -1.84 -0.22
N ALA A 76 2.01 -2.20 1.05
CA ALA A 76 2.08 -1.29 2.19
C ALA A 76 3.21 -1.63 3.18
N ASN A 77 3.91 -2.75 2.98
CA ASN A 77 5.08 -3.15 3.79
C ASN A 77 6.37 -2.41 3.36
N THR A 78 6.27 -1.33 2.58
CA THR A 78 7.39 -0.44 2.19
C THR A 78 8.11 0.17 3.40
N CYS A 79 7.47 0.17 4.56
CA CYS A 79 8.04 0.59 5.84
C CYS A 79 9.35 -0.13 6.20
N PHE A 80 9.61 -1.35 5.71
CA PHE A 80 10.86 -2.09 5.95
C PHE A 80 12.08 -1.47 5.29
N ALA A 81 11.90 -0.71 4.21
CA ALA A 81 12.97 -0.06 3.45
C ALA A 81 12.59 1.39 3.10
N TYR A 82 11.87 2.06 4.01
CA TYR A 82 11.23 3.34 3.71
C TYR A 82 12.24 4.40 3.29
N ASN A 83 13.33 4.55 4.05
CA ASN A 83 14.32 5.59 3.79
C ASN A 83 15.05 5.33 2.46
N GLU A 84 15.41 4.07 2.21
CA GLU A 84 16.07 3.63 0.99
C GLU A 84 15.18 3.85 -0.25
N LEU A 85 13.88 3.55 -0.13
CA LEU A 85 12.90 3.82 -1.18
C LEU A 85 12.71 5.32 -1.42
N MET A 86 12.64 6.11 -0.36
CA MET A 86 12.49 7.57 -0.46
C MET A 86 13.73 8.23 -1.10
N ASP A 87 14.93 7.78 -0.74
CA ASP A 87 16.19 8.23 -1.34
C ASP A 87 16.23 7.89 -2.83
N PHE A 88 15.77 6.70 -3.22
CA PHE A 88 15.66 6.30 -4.61
C PHE A 88 14.61 7.10 -5.40
N ILE A 89 13.43 7.34 -4.82
CA ILE A 89 12.34 8.09 -5.45
C ILE A 89 12.72 9.58 -5.59
N GLY A 90 13.51 10.12 -4.66
CA GLY A 90 14.03 11.49 -4.74
C GLY A 90 12.98 12.57 -4.45
N THR A 91 12.03 12.30 -3.56
CA THR A 91 10.98 13.24 -3.18
C THR A 91 10.92 13.46 -1.67
N ALA A 92 10.40 14.62 -1.27
CA ALA A 92 10.12 14.94 0.13
C ALA A 92 8.67 14.59 0.55
N SER A 93 7.84 14.09 -0.36
CA SER A 93 6.46 13.67 -0.08
C SER A 93 6.42 12.29 0.58
N GLN A 94 5.49 12.07 1.51
CA GLN A 94 5.37 10.81 2.23
C GLN A 94 4.96 9.66 1.28
N LEU A 95 5.78 8.63 1.15
CA LEU A 95 5.36 7.38 0.52
C LEU A 95 4.26 6.69 1.34
N THR A 96 3.11 6.42 0.72
CA THR A 96 2.00 5.70 1.36
C THR A 96 1.93 4.24 0.96
N GLY A 97 2.52 3.88 -0.18
CA GLY A 97 2.59 2.53 -0.69
C GLY A 97 2.99 2.48 -2.15
N ILE A 98 3.07 1.27 -2.69
CA ILE A 98 3.36 1.02 -4.11
C ILE A 98 2.25 0.13 -4.68
N VAL A 99 1.88 0.35 -5.93
CA VAL A 99 1.01 -0.57 -6.68
C VAL A 99 1.83 -1.22 -7.78
N ALA A 100 2.05 -2.54 -7.67
CA ALA A 100 2.63 -3.33 -8.75
C ALA A 100 1.51 -3.72 -9.74
N VAL A 101 1.78 -3.57 -11.04
CA VAL A 101 0.80 -3.81 -12.11
C VAL A 101 1.44 -4.65 -13.21
N GLY A 102 0.71 -5.65 -13.71
CA GLY A 102 1.15 -6.48 -14.83
C GLY A 102 0.08 -7.45 -15.31
N PHE A 103 0.41 -8.30 -16.28
CA PHE A 103 -0.45 -9.43 -16.63
C PHE A 103 -0.36 -10.50 -15.56
N ALA A 104 -1.50 -11.00 -15.09
CA ALA A 104 -1.54 -12.02 -14.06
C ALA A 104 -0.98 -13.35 -14.58
N TYR A 105 0.01 -13.91 -13.89
CA TYR A 105 0.55 -15.25 -14.17
C TYR A 105 -0.19 -16.36 -13.40
N GLU A 106 -0.96 -15.99 -12.38
CA GLU A 106 -1.75 -16.89 -11.54
C GLU A 106 -3.18 -16.36 -11.37
N ALA A 107 -4.11 -17.28 -11.06
CA ALA A 107 -5.51 -16.98 -10.78
C ALA A 107 -5.90 -17.54 -9.41
N PRO A 108 -5.49 -16.91 -8.30
CA PRO A 108 -5.76 -17.41 -6.97
C PRO A 108 -7.25 -17.40 -6.64
N ALA A 109 -7.68 -18.35 -5.81
CA ALA A 109 -9.04 -18.34 -5.27
C ALA A 109 -9.28 -17.10 -4.39
N LYS A 110 -10.56 -16.73 -4.23
CA LYS A 110 -10.96 -15.63 -3.34
C LYS A 110 -10.39 -15.88 -1.94
N ARG A 111 -9.54 -14.95 -1.46
CA ARG A 111 -9.02 -15.01 -0.08
C ARG A 111 -10.17 -15.01 0.94
N PRO A 112 -10.02 -15.66 2.11
CA PRO A 112 -11.04 -15.64 3.16
C PRO A 112 -11.52 -14.22 3.48
N ARG A 113 -12.81 -14.07 3.77
CA ARG A 113 -13.42 -12.82 4.26
C ARG A 113 -14.17 -13.15 5.54
N LYS A 114 -14.12 -12.24 6.51
CA LYS A 114 -14.96 -12.33 7.71
C LYS A 114 -16.44 -12.30 7.29
N PRO A 115 -17.32 -13.04 7.98
CA PRO A 115 -18.76 -12.96 7.78
C PRO A 115 -19.29 -11.57 8.20
N LEU A 116 -20.47 -11.18 7.71
CA LEU A 116 -21.00 -9.83 7.88
C LEU A 116 -21.26 -9.51 9.36
N GLU A 117 -21.70 -10.52 10.10
CA GLU A 117 -22.03 -10.48 11.52
C GLU A 117 -20.82 -10.14 12.40
N GLU A 118 -19.59 -10.34 11.90
CA GLU A 118 -18.36 -9.96 12.60
C GLU A 118 -17.93 -8.51 12.33
N ILE A 119 -18.50 -7.83 11.33
CA ILE A 119 -18.01 -6.52 10.84
C ILE A 119 -19.07 -5.43 10.75
N VAL A 120 -20.35 -5.73 10.98
CA VAL A 120 -21.44 -4.75 10.94
C VAL A 120 -22.14 -4.65 12.29
N GLU A 121 -22.31 -3.42 12.77
CA GLU A 121 -23.15 -3.08 13.91
C GLU A 121 -24.34 -2.22 13.43
N TYR A 122 -25.56 -2.62 13.78
CA TYR A 122 -26.79 -1.88 13.47
C TYR A 122 -27.24 -1.11 14.73
N ARG A 123 -27.42 0.21 14.61
CA ARG A 123 -27.91 1.11 15.69
C ARG A 123 -29.06 1.96 15.21
#